data_AF-A0A538M1J7-F1
#
_entry.id   AF-A0A538M1J7-F1
#
_cell.length_a   1.000
_cell.length_b   1.000
_cell.length_c   1.000
_cell.angle_alpha   90.00
_cell.angle_beta   90.00
_cell.angle_gamma   90.00
#
_symmetry.space_group_name_H-M   'P 1'
#
loop_
_entity.id
_entity.type
_entity.pdbx_description
1 polymer ?
#
loop_
_entity_poly.entity_id
_entity_poly.type
_entity_poly.pdbx_seq_one_letter_code
_entity_poly.pdbx_strand_id
1 'polypeptide(L)' 'MHQAGMLSSGMIGDPDPFTACVNALELFRVDDVVISTLPDERSGWMRANLIERVKGATPVPVEHVVVDLATATAAPAA' A
#
# COMPACT_ATOMS: atom_id res chain seq x y z
N MET A 1 12.25 -2.53 6.78
CA MET A 1 11.56 -3.25 7.88
C MET A 1 12.56 -4.00 8.75
N HIS A 2 13.33 -4.94 8.21
CA HIS A 2 14.39 -5.66 8.97
C HIS A 2 15.43 -4.72 9.62
N GLN A 3 15.91 -3.68 8.92
CA GLN A 3 16.85 -2.70 9.49
C GLN A 3 16.26 -1.83 10.60
N ALA A 4 14.94 -1.74 10.71
CA ALA A 4 14.27 -1.01 11.79
C ALA A 4 13.94 -1.92 12.99
N GLY A 5 14.41 -3.18 12.98
CA GLY A 5 14.06 -4.18 14.00
C GLY A 5 12.61 -4.65 13.92
N MET A 6 11.91 -4.39 12.81
CA MET A 6 10.52 -4.79 12.60
C MET A 6 10.45 -6.13 11.89
N LEU A 7 9.64 -7.05 12.44
CA LEU A 7 9.25 -8.27 11.75
C LEU A 7 8.36 -7.90 10.57
N SER A 8 8.74 -8.35 9.37
CA SER A 8 7.95 -8.13 8.16
C SER A 8 7.79 -9.41 7.39
N SER A 9 6.59 -9.64 6.90
CA SER A 9 6.27 -10.65 5.89
C SER A 9 5.58 -9.95 4.72
N GLY A 10 5.68 -10.54 3.53
CA GLY A 10 5.08 -9.99 2.32
C GLY A 10 4.77 -11.07 1.31
N MET A 11 3.90 -10.73 0.36
CA MET A 11 3.51 -11.59 -0.75
C MET A 11 3.35 -10.78 -2.02
N ILE A 12 3.51 -11.42 -3.17
CA ILE A 12 3.15 -10.84 -4.46
C ILE A 12 1.63 -11.02 -4.61
N GLY A 13 0.92 -9.91 -4.81
CA GLY A 13 -0.53 -9.88 -4.98
C GLY A 13 -0.97 -9.88 -6.45
N ASP A 14 -2.27 -9.68 -6.64
CA ASP A 14 -2.89 -9.48 -7.96
C ASP A 14 -2.30 -8.24 -8.66
N PRO A 15 -2.16 -8.22 -10.00
CA PRO A 15 -1.75 -7.03 -10.75
C PRO A 15 -2.72 -5.84 -10.59
N ASP A 16 -4.01 -6.08 -10.34
CA ASP A 16 -4.94 -5.04 -9.92
C ASP A 16 -4.79 -4.76 -8.41
N PRO A 17 -4.42 -3.53 -8.01
CA PRO A 17 -4.10 -3.23 -6.62
C PRO A 17 -5.31 -3.31 -5.69
N PHE A 18 -6.52 -3.09 -6.20
CA PHE A 18 -7.73 -3.23 -5.39
C PHE A 18 -7.97 -4.69 -5.02
N THR A 19 -7.90 -5.58 -6.02
CA THR A 19 -8.01 -7.03 -5.84
C THR A 19 -6.91 -7.54 -4.90
N ALA A 20 -5.68 -7.06 -5.06
CA ALA A 20 -4.59 -7.40 -4.15
C ALA A 20 -4.87 -7.00 -2.68
N CYS A 21 -5.43 -5.81 -2.44
CA CYS A 21 -5.79 -5.36 -1.10
C CYS A 21 -6.90 -6.21 -0.47
N VAL A 22 -7.97 -6.49 -1.22
CA VAL A 22 -9.10 -7.29 -0.73
C VAL A 22 -8.63 -8.71 -0.38
N ASN A 23 -7.86 -9.34 -1.26
CA ASN A 23 -7.30 -10.66 -0.99
C ASN A 23 -6.41 -10.66 0.27
N ALA A 24 -5.59 -9.63 0.46
CA ALA A 24 -4.76 -9.50 1.67
C ALA A 24 -5.61 -9.36 2.94
N LEU A 25 -6.71 -8.58 2.90
CA LEU A 25 -7.63 -8.42 4.03
C LEU A 25 -8.40 -9.70 4.38
N GLU A 26 -8.61 -10.59 3.40
CA GLU A 26 -9.20 -11.91 3.63
C GLU A 26 -8.19 -12.88 4.26
N LEU A 27 -6.94 -12.83 3.81
CA LEU A 27 -5.86 -13.72 4.25
C LEU A 27 -5.27 -13.32 5.62
N PHE A 28 -5.24 -12.02 5.91
CA PHE A 28 -4.64 -11.48 7.12
C PHE A 28 -5.67 -10.74 7.97
N ARG A 29 -5.54 -10.88 9.29
CA ARG A 29 -6.17 -9.97 10.23
C ARG A 29 -5.20 -8.82 10.48
N VAL A 30 -5.63 -7.61 10.15
CA VAL A 30 -4.84 -6.38 10.29
C VAL A 30 -5.68 -5.33 11.01
N ASP A 31 -5.00 -4.50 11.80
CA ASP A 31 -5.63 -3.39 12.52
C ASP A 31 -5.57 -2.08 11.73
N ASP A 32 -4.67 -1.99 10.73
CA ASP A 32 -4.48 -0.83 9.87
C ASP A 32 -4.03 -1.25 8.46
N VAL A 33 -4.37 -0.43 7.46
CA VAL A 33 -3.90 -0.56 6.08
C VAL A 33 -3.15 0.71 5.69
N VAL A 34 -1.91 0.56 5.22
CA VAL A 34 -1.13 1.69 4.67
C VAL A 34 -0.92 1.46 3.17
N ILE A 35 -1.42 2.38 2.34
CA ILE A 35 -1.23 2.36 0.89
C ILE A 35 -0.27 3.48 0.51
N SER A 36 0.88 3.09 -0.04
CA SER A 36 1.85 4.05 -0.59
C SER A 36 1.65 4.18 -2.10
N THR A 37 1.57 5.42 -2.60
CA THR A 37 1.45 5.67 -4.05
C THR A 37 2.44 6.72 -4.53
N LEU A 38 2.63 6.80 -5.84
CA LEU A 38 3.20 7.99 -6.48
C LEU A 38 2.24 9.19 -6.35
N PRO A 39 2.70 10.43 -6.62
CA PRO A 39 1.82 11.59 -6.78
C PRO A 39 0.72 11.33 -7.80
N ASP A 40 -0.42 11.98 -7.63
CA ASP A 40 -1.65 11.75 -8.40
C ASP A 40 -1.44 11.81 -9.92
N GLU A 41 -0.63 12.77 -10.38
CA GLU A 41 -0.32 12.96 -11.80
C GLU A 41 0.46 11.78 -12.39
N ARG A 42 1.02 10.90 -11.55
CA ARG A 42 1.87 9.76 -11.96
C ARG A 42 1.34 8.41 -11.50
N SER A 43 0.36 8.38 -10.60
CA SER A 43 -0.20 7.14 -10.09
C SER A 43 -1.42 6.69 -10.90
N GLY A 44 -1.34 5.52 -11.53
CA GLY A 44 -2.51 4.87 -12.14
C GLY A 44 -3.55 4.46 -11.09
N TRP A 45 -3.11 4.19 -9.86
CA TRP A 45 -3.97 3.76 -8.75
C TRP A 45 -4.83 4.92 -8.23
N MET A 46 -4.27 6.12 -8.18
CA MET A 46 -5.03 7.33 -7.80
C MET A 46 -6.07 7.68 -8.85
N ARG A 47 -5.72 7.60 -10.15
CA ARG A 47 -6.69 7.74 -11.24
C ARG A 47 -7.83 6.71 -11.19
N ALA A 48 -7.53 5.51 -10.72
CA ALA A 48 -8.51 4.43 -10.50
C ALA A 48 -9.26 4.53 -9.16
N ASN A 49 -9.08 5.63 -8.42
CA ASN A 49 -9.70 5.92 -7.13
C ASN A 49 -9.48 4.79 -6.09
N LEU A 50 -8.27 4.20 -6.07
CA LEU A 50 -7.96 3.02 -5.26
C LEU A 50 -8.26 3.26 -3.77
N ILE A 51 -7.82 4.39 -3.22
CA ILE A 51 -7.91 4.67 -1.78
C ILE A 51 -9.35 4.63 -1.29
N GLU A 52 -10.25 5.34 -1.98
CA GLU A 52 -11.66 5.40 -1.58
C GLU A 52 -12.36 4.05 -1.80
N ARG A 53 -11.97 3.30 -2.84
CA ARG A 53 -12.47 1.94 -3.06
C ARG A 53 -12.07 1.01 -1.90
N VAL A 54 -10.82 1.06 -1.45
CA VAL A 54 -10.35 0.22 -0.33
C VAL A 54 -11.03 0.63 0.98
N LYS A 55 -11.13 1.94 1.28
CA LYS A 55 -11.88 2.44 2.44
C LYS A 55 -13.33 1.98 2.45
N GLY A 56 -13.97 1.87 1.29
CA GLY A 56 -15.33 1.34 1.16
C GLY A 56 -15.44 -0.18 1.33
N ALA A 57 -14.34 -0.92 1.18
CA ALA A 57 -14.30 -2.38 1.21
C ALA A 57 -13.95 -2.96 2.59
N THR A 58 -13.42 -2.15 3.51
CA THR A 58 -13.03 -2.61 4.85
C THR A 58 -13.35 -1.57 5.92
N PRO A 59 -13.76 -1.98 7.13
CA PRO A 59 -13.89 -1.07 8.27
C PRO A 59 -12.52 -0.71 8.90
N VAL A 60 -11.44 -1.37 8.48
CA VAL A 60 -10.08 -1.11 8.97
C VAL A 60 -9.61 0.28 8.50
N PRO A 61 -8.99 1.10 9.36
CA PRO A 61 -8.44 2.39 8.96
C PRO A 61 -7.46 2.26 7.78
N VAL A 62 -7.59 3.17 6.82
CA VAL A 62 -6.72 3.21 5.63
C VAL A 62 -5.95 4.53 5.62
N GLU A 63 -4.64 4.44 5.80
CA GLU A 63 -3.69 5.55 5.64
C GLU A 63 -3.16 5.58 4.20
N HIS A 64 -3.11 6.78 3.62
CA HIS A 64 -2.54 7.00 2.29
C HIS A 64 -1.27 7.83 2.41
N VAL A 65 -0.17 7.27 1.93
CA VAL A 65 1.14 7.93 1.90
C VAL A 65 1.52 8.20 0.44
N VAL A 66 1.74 9.46 0.11
CA VAL A 66 2.25 9.84 -1.22
C VAL A 66 3.77 9.96 -1.17
N VAL A 67 4.44 9.27 -2.09
CA VAL A 67 5.90 9.25 -2.18
C VAL A 67 6.34 9.74 -3.55
N ASP A 68 7.04 10.89 -3.57
CA ASP A 68 7.75 11.35 -4.76
C ASP A 68 9.15 10.73 -4.81
N LEU A 69 9.32 9.75 -5.70
CA LEU A 69 10.59 9.07 -5.90
C LEU A 69 11.71 9.95 -6.48
N ALA A 70 11.40 11.13 -7.04
CA ALA A 70 12.44 12.09 -7.44
C ALA A 70 13.15 12.71 -6.23
N THR A 71 12.47 12.72 -5.07
CA THR A 71 12.98 13.28 -3.81
C THR A 71 13.35 12.18 -2.81
N ALA A 72 12.83 10.96 -2.99
CA ALA A 72 13.15 9.82 -2.14
C ALA A 72 14.59 9.34 -2.38
N THR A 73 15.47 9.56 -1.40
CA THR A 73 16.76 8.87 -1.37
C THR A 73 16.49 7.42 -0.96
N ALA A 74 16.66 6.47 -1.88
CA ALA A 74 16.56 5.06 -1.53
C ALA A 74 17.67 4.71 -0.53
N ALA A 75 17.29 4.31 0.69
CA ALA A 75 18.22 3.62 1.57
C ALA A 75 18.67 2.33 0.85
N PRO A 76 19.97 2.00 0.82
CA PRO A 76 20.45 0.83 0.11
C PRO A 76 19.79 -0.42 0.69
N ALA A 77 19.19 -1.23 -0.19
CA ALA A 77 18.72 -2.56 0.17
C ALA A 77 19.94 -3.40 0.55
N ALA A 78 20.03 -3.76 1.83
CA ALA A 78 21.07 -4.62 2.39
C ALA A 78 20.77 -6.10 2.13
#